data_AF-A0A445HCW1-F1
#
_entry.id   AF-A0A445HCW1-F1
#
_cell.length_a   1.000
_cell.length_b   1.000
_cell.length_c   1.000
_cell.angle_alpha   90.00
_cell.angle_beta   90.00
_cell.angle_gamma   90.00
#
_symmetry.space_group_name_H-M   'P 1'
#
loop_
_entity.id
_entity.type
_entity.pdbx_description
1 polymer ?
#
loop_
_entity_poly.entity_id
_entity_poly.type
_entity_poly.pdbx_seq_one_letter_code
_entity_poly.pdbx_strand_id
1 'polypeptide(L)'
;MNTSSKMFTISKIKKHCTSDSTWIIIHGHVYDCTRFLKDHPGGVDSILINADTDCTEEFDAIHSDKAKQMLQDFRIGDLMSTCRLHLILITQQLQDQLLGLPVGKHIFLCTTINDKLCMRAYTPTSSVDEVGFSELVIKVYFKACTPSSQTEDSCLNIWTPSPLGHIEYTERGNFLVHRKQRFAKRLAMLANGTGITPIYQVAQTILKDPEDRTKMHEVYANKTEDDILLKDEMDVWEKTHCDRFKVWYVVGTAREGWGYSVGFITESITREHLPETSRDALAFFDLWTTTYDSIRSAT
;
A
#
# COMPACT_ATOMS: atom_id res chain seq x y z
N MET A 1 17.48 -1.67 -22.59
CA MET A 1 18.53 -2.12 -21.66
C MET A 1 18.02 -1.87 -20.25
N ASN A 2 17.94 -2.92 -19.44
CA ASN A 2 17.30 -2.90 -18.12
C ASN A 2 18.30 -2.36 -17.09
N THR A 3 18.35 -1.04 -16.90
CA THR A 3 19.14 -0.42 -15.82
C THR A 3 18.38 -0.58 -14.51
N SER A 4 18.71 -1.64 -13.77
CA SER A 4 18.29 -1.78 -12.37
C SER A 4 18.83 -0.57 -11.58
N SER A 5 17.93 0.33 -11.18
CA SER A 5 18.30 1.52 -10.41
C SER A 5 18.70 1.14 -8.99
N LYS A 6 19.83 1.67 -8.49
CA LYS A 6 20.34 1.35 -7.15
C LYS A 6 19.43 1.97 -6.08
N MET A 7 19.03 1.20 -5.07
CA MET A 7 18.22 1.72 -3.96
C MET A 7 19.08 2.11 -2.74
N PHE A 8 18.74 3.22 -2.09
CA PHE A 8 19.49 3.77 -0.95
C PHE A 8 18.56 4.05 0.24
N THR A 9 18.94 3.61 1.45
CA THR A 9 18.18 3.92 2.68
C THR A 9 18.53 5.31 3.22
N ILE A 10 17.62 5.93 3.97
CA ILE A 10 17.89 7.18 4.71
C ILE A 10 19.13 7.04 5.61
N SER A 11 19.28 5.90 6.29
CA SER A 11 20.46 5.65 7.14
C SER A 11 21.78 5.65 6.36
N LYS A 12 21.76 5.20 5.11
CA LYS A 12 22.93 5.29 4.23
C LYS A 12 23.18 6.73 3.78
N ILE A 13 22.13 7.45 3.39
CA ILE A 13 22.22 8.84 2.89
C ILE A 13 22.74 9.79 3.99
N LYS A 14 22.31 9.62 5.25
CA LYS A 14 22.81 10.37 6.42
C LYS A 14 24.31 10.31 6.67
N LYS A 15 25.03 9.39 6.02
CA LYS A 15 26.50 9.32 6.09
C LYS A 15 27.18 10.29 5.11
N HIS A 16 26.41 10.99 4.28
CA HIS A 16 26.89 11.86 3.21
C HIS A 16 26.40 13.30 3.43
N CYS A 17 26.79 13.88 4.57
CA CYS A 17 26.38 15.21 5.02
C CYS A 17 27.53 16.23 5.15
N THR A 18 28.64 16.02 4.44
CA THR A 18 29.88 16.83 4.61
C THR A 18 30.40 17.33 3.26
N SER A 19 31.22 18.38 3.23
CA SER A 19 31.79 18.92 1.99
C SER A 19 32.56 17.91 1.12
N ASP A 20 33.10 16.86 1.73
CA ASP A 20 33.84 15.80 1.03
C ASP A 20 32.93 14.66 0.54
N SER A 21 31.64 14.71 0.90
CA SER A 21 30.64 13.68 0.64
C SER A 21 29.24 14.23 0.94
N THR A 22 28.57 14.77 -0.09
CA THR A 22 27.27 15.46 0.02
C THR A 22 26.24 14.83 -0.91
N TRP A 23 25.24 14.17 -0.32
CA TRP A 23 24.11 13.63 -1.06
C TRP A 23 22.83 14.36 -0.71
N ILE A 24 21.92 14.48 -1.68
CA ILE A 24 20.60 15.10 -1.50
C ILE A 24 19.52 14.23 -2.14
N ILE A 25 18.27 14.41 -1.69
CA ILE A 25 17.10 13.72 -2.25
C ILE A 25 16.22 14.74 -2.97
N ILE A 26 15.84 14.44 -4.21
CA ILE A 26 14.91 15.25 -5.01
C ILE A 26 13.96 14.31 -5.76
N HIS A 27 12.65 14.49 -5.59
CA HIS A 27 11.59 13.65 -6.20
C HIS A 27 11.74 12.15 -5.91
N GLY A 28 12.24 11.80 -4.71
CA GLY A 28 12.49 10.39 -4.33
C GLY A 28 13.71 9.76 -5.00
N HIS A 29 14.53 10.55 -5.71
CA HIS A 29 15.80 10.13 -6.28
C HIS A 29 16.96 10.67 -5.45
N VAL A 30 18.06 9.91 -5.41
CA VAL A 30 19.27 10.27 -4.64
C VAL A 30 20.34 10.77 -5.59
N TYR A 31 20.93 11.91 -5.25
CA TYR A 31 21.95 12.59 -6.04
C TYR A 31 23.23 12.79 -5.24
N ASP A 32 24.38 12.52 -5.86
CA ASP A 32 25.70 12.84 -5.30
C ASP A 32 26.19 14.18 -5.85
N CYS A 33 26.07 15.22 -5.03
CA CYS A 33 26.43 16.59 -5.39
C CYS A 33 27.86 16.95 -5.04
N THR A 34 28.65 16.03 -4.46
CA THR A 34 30.00 16.30 -3.91
C THR A 34 30.89 17.04 -4.90
N ARG A 35 30.92 16.56 -6.16
CA ARG A 35 31.74 17.15 -7.22
C ARG A 35 31.21 18.49 -7.75
N PHE A 36 29.93 18.79 -7.54
CA PHE A 36 29.26 19.99 -8.07
C PHE A 36 29.23 21.14 -7.07
N LEU A 37 29.53 20.89 -5.78
CA LEU A 37 29.47 21.92 -4.73
C LEU A 37 30.16 23.22 -5.11
N LYS A 38 31.37 23.13 -5.69
CA LYS A 38 32.19 24.29 -6.06
C LYS A 38 31.70 25.04 -7.30
N ASP A 39 30.95 24.34 -8.16
CA ASP A 39 30.44 24.89 -9.42
C ASP A 39 29.00 25.39 -9.28
N HIS A 40 28.38 25.21 -8.10
CA HIS A 40 27.01 25.61 -7.82
C HIS A 40 26.88 27.15 -7.80
N PRO A 41 26.08 27.77 -8.69
CA PRO A 41 25.97 29.23 -8.77
C PRO A 41 25.41 29.89 -7.50
N GLY A 42 24.63 29.17 -6.70
CA GLY A 42 24.14 29.64 -5.40
C GLY A 42 25.18 29.60 -4.28
N GLY A 43 26.35 29.01 -4.53
CA GLY A 43 27.39 28.75 -3.54
C GLY A 43 27.28 27.38 -2.88
N VAL A 44 28.39 26.96 -2.27
CA VAL A 44 28.55 25.64 -1.63
C VAL A 44 27.52 25.44 -0.50
N ASP A 45 27.33 26.47 0.33
CA ASP A 45 26.49 26.40 1.53
C ASP A 45 25.01 26.14 1.21
N SER A 46 24.53 26.57 0.03
CA SER A 46 23.15 26.34 -0.41
C SER A 46 22.83 24.87 -0.68
N ILE A 47 23.84 24.05 -0.99
CA ILE A 47 23.66 22.60 -1.10
C ILE A 47 23.93 21.93 0.25
N LEU A 48 24.97 22.36 0.98
CA LEU A 48 25.34 21.75 2.27
C LEU A 48 24.25 21.87 3.33
N ILE A 49 23.47 22.95 3.34
CA ILE A 49 22.33 23.10 4.25
C ILE A 49 21.25 22.03 4.06
N ASN A 50 21.21 21.42 2.88
CA ASN A 50 20.29 20.35 2.49
C ASN A 50 21.00 18.99 2.35
N ALA A 51 22.25 18.88 2.81
CA ALA A 51 22.96 17.63 2.76
C ALA A 51 22.23 16.61 3.64
N ASP A 52 22.08 15.38 3.12
CA ASP A 52 21.33 14.26 3.70
C ASP A 52 19.80 14.34 3.77
N THR A 53 19.18 15.41 3.28
CA THR A 53 17.73 15.63 3.34
C THR A 53 17.05 15.58 1.96
N ASP A 54 15.71 15.57 1.95
CA ASP A 54 14.90 15.85 0.76
C ASP A 54 14.68 17.35 0.65
N CYS A 55 15.15 17.91 -0.47
CA CYS A 55 15.05 19.33 -0.78
C CYS A 55 14.26 19.58 -2.07
N THR A 56 13.30 18.69 -2.38
CA THR A 56 12.48 18.77 -3.60
C THR A 56 11.80 20.14 -3.74
N GLU A 57 11.21 20.64 -2.65
CA GLU A 57 10.40 21.87 -2.68
C GLU A 57 11.30 23.11 -2.87
N GLU A 58 12.41 23.16 -2.13
CA GLU A 58 13.44 24.20 -2.26
C GLU A 58 14.07 24.19 -3.65
N PHE A 59 14.37 23.00 -4.17
CA PHE A 59 14.97 22.84 -5.48
C PHE A 59 14.03 23.30 -6.58
N ASP A 60 12.76 22.88 -6.54
CA ASP A 60 11.77 23.22 -7.56
C ASP A 60 11.38 24.70 -7.57
N ALA A 61 11.46 25.38 -6.43
CA ALA A 61 11.09 26.78 -6.30
C ALA A 61 12.09 27.74 -6.99
N ILE A 62 13.37 27.36 -7.07
CA ILE A 62 14.45 28.29 -7.46
C ILE A 62 15.26 27.84 -8.68
N HIS A 63 15.12 26.59 -9.13
CA HIS A 63 15.90 26.05 -10.26
C HIS A 63 15.11 26.00 -11.57
N SER A 64 15.73 26.50 -12.64
CA SER A 64 15.20 26.43 -14.01
C SER A 64 15.18 25.01 -14.58
N ASP A 65 14.40 24.76 -15.63
CA ASP A 65 14.33 23.46 -16.31
C ASP A 65 15.71 22.94 -16.76
N LYS A 66 16.62 23.84 -17.15
CA LYS A 66 17.99 23.49 -17.53
C LYS A 66 18.77 22.92 -16.33
N ALA A 67 18.60 23.50 -15.13
CA ALA A 67 19.22 22.99 -13.92
C ALA A 67 18.62 21.63 -13.52
N LYS A 68 17.31 21.44 -13.71
CA LYS A 68 16.64 20.14 -13.48
C LYS A 68 17.16 19.04 -14.42
N GLN A 69 17.50 19.39 -15.67
CA GLN A 69 18.14 18.46 -16.60
C GLN A 69 19.57 18.13 -16.16
N MET A 70 20.38 19.12 -15.78
CA MET A 70 21.75 18.91 -15.29
C MET A 70 21.79 18.06 -14.01
N LEU A 71 20.77 18.16 -13.15
CA LEU A 71 20.67 17.36 -11.93
C LEU A 71 20.74 15.84 -12.23
N GLN A 72 20.20 15.40 -13.36
CA GLN A 72 20.18 13.97 -13.73
C GLN A 72 21.58 13.36 -13.84
N ASP A 73 22.60 14.14 -14.19
CA ASP A 73 23.98 13.68 -14.30
C ASP A 73 24.60 13.30 -12.93
N PHE A 74 23.98 13.76 -11.84
CA PHE A 74 24.41 13.49 -10.46
C PHE A 74 23.58 12.38 -9.80
N ARG A 75 22.59 11.81 -10.49
CA ARG A 75 21.73 10.78 -9.92
C ARG A 75 22.51 9.49 -9.70
N ILE A 76 22.46 8.97 -8.48
CA ILE A 76 23.12 7.72 -8.10
C ILE A 76 22.13 6.57 -7.88
N GLY A 77 20.84 6.89 -7.72
CA GLY A 77 19.76 5.91 -7.66
C GLY A 77 18.48 6.45 -7.04
N ASP A 78 17.71 5.58 -6.38
CA ASP A 78 16.41 5.86 -5.81
C ASP A 78 16.40 5.73 -4.29
N LEU A 79 15.60 6.57 -3.64
CA LEU A 79 15.37 6.46 -2.21
C LEU A 79 14.53 5.20 -1.94
N MET A 80 15.10 4.30 -1.14
CA MET A 80 14.39 3.16 -0.59
C MET A 80 13.35 3.70 0.38
N SER A 81 12.10 3.72 -0.07
CA SER A 81 10.94 3.99 0.79
C SER A 81 10.79 2.82 1.74
N THR A 82 11.44 2.90 2.91
CA THR A 82 11.13 2.00 4.02
C THR A 82 9.74 2.34 4.50
N CYS A 83 8.72 1.68 3.95
CA CYS A 83 7.42 1.62 4.60
C CYS A 83 7.57 0.71 5.81
N ARG A 84 8.09 1.25 6.91
CA ARG A 84 8.05 0.55 8.19
C ARG A 84 7.36 1.44 9.20
N LEU A 85 6.06 1.21 9.30
CA LEU A 85 5.19 1.37 10.46
C LEU A 85 3.82 0.87 10.01
N HIS A 86 3.48 -0.36 10.39
CA HIS A 86 2.10 -0.81 10.44
C HIS A 86 1.50 -0.12 11.66
N LEU A 87 0.78 0.97 11.44
CA LEU A 87 -0.01 1.56 12.52
C LEU A 87 -1.32 0.78 12.57
N ILE A 88 -1.55 0.05 13.66
CA ILE A 88 -2.88 -0.43 14.00
C ILE A 88 -3.56 0.74 14.71
N LEU A 89 -4.53 1.37 14.03
CA LEU A 89 -5.37 2.37 14.67
C LEU A 89 -6.55 1.65 15.29
N ILE A 90 -6.66 1.70 16.62
CA ILE A 90 -7.83 1.25 17.36
C ILE A 90 -8.78 2.43 17.50
N THR A 91 -9.93 2.31 16.86
CA THR A 91 -11.02 3.27 16.99
C THR A 91 -11.90 2.84 18.16
N GLN A 92 -12.01 3.66 19.21
CA GLN A 92 -12.97 3.38 20.27
C GLN A 92 -14.35 3.85 19.83
N GLN A 93 -15.32 2.95 19.91
CA GLN A 93 -16.73 3.26 19.73
C GLN A 93 -17.36 3.53 21.10
N LEU A 94 -18.61 4.01 21.10
CA LEU A 94 -19.40 4.02 22.33
C LEU A 94 -19.46 2.59 22.88
N GLN A 95 -19.31 2.46 24.19
CA GLN A 95 -19.31 1.18 24.88
C GLN A 95 -20.55 0.37 24.48
N ASP A 96 -20.35 -0.88 24.08
CA ASP A 96 -21.37 -1.84 23.64
C ASP A 96 -21.97 -1.65 22.22
N GLN A 97 -21.30 -0.92 21.32
CA GLN A 97 -21.73 -0.80 19.91
C GLN A 97 -20.87 -1.58 18.93
N LEU A 98 -21.51 -2.11 17.88
CA LEU A 98 -20.86 -2.58 16.66
C LEU A 98 -20.59 -1.39 15.74
N LEU A 99 -19.59 -1.52 14.86
CA LEU A 99 -19.41 -0.58 13.75
C LEU A 99 -20.58 -0.59 12.76
N GLY A 100 -21.28 -1.72 12.63
CA GLY A 100 -22.42 -1.83 11.72
C GLY A 100 -22.05 -1.66 10.25
N LEU A 101 -20.82 -2.02 9.88
CA LEU A 101 -20.32 -1.95 8.51
C LEU A 101 -20.68 -3.24 7.76
N PRO A 102 -21.51 -3.18 6.69
CA PRO A 102 -21.76 -4.36 5.86
C PRO A 102 -20.47 -4.85 5.21
N VAL A 103 -20.29 -6.17 5.11
CA VAL A 103 -19.06 -6.79 4.61
C VAL A 103 -18.86 -6.41 3.14
N GLY A 104 -17.68 -5.91 2.79
CA GLY A 104 -17.35 -5.38 1.46
C GLY A 104 -17.53 -3.86 1.32
N LYS A 105 -17.98 -3.18 2.38
CA LYS A 105 -18.03 -1.71 2.47
C LYS A 105 -16.80 -1.17 3.21
N HIS A 106 -16.60 0.14 3.13
CA HIS A 106 -15.52 0.85 3.82
C HIS A 106 -16.04 2.07 4.57
N ILE A 107 -15.23 2.58 5.50
CA ILE A 107 -15.43 3.85 6.19
C ILE A 107 -14.51 4.92 5.60
N PHE A 108 -14.80 6.19 5.90
CA PHE A 108 -13.89 7.30 5.61
C PHE A 108 -13.22 7.77 6.90
N LEU A 109 -11.91 7.98 6.83
CA LEU A 109 -11.20 8.80 7.81
C LEU A 109 -11.09 10.21 7.24
N CYS A 110 -11.46 11.18 8.06
CA CYS A 110 -11.53 12.58 7.68
C CYS A 110 -10.56 13.37 8.55
N THR A 111 -9.68 14.14 7.91
CA THR A 111 -8.81 15.07 8.60
C THR A 111 -8.65 16.33 7.78
N THR A 112 -8.42 17.46 8.44
CA THR A 112 -8.11 18.72 7.76
C THR A 112 -6.60 18.85 7.71
N ILE A 113 -6.03 18.87 6.50
CA ILE A 113 -4.59 19.06 6.28
C ILE A 113 -4.45 20.36 5.49
N ASN A 114 -3.75 21.35 6.04
CA ASN A 114 -3.55 22.67 5.43
C ASN A 114 -4.89 23.32 5.00
N ASP A 115 -5.85 23.37 5.92
CA ASP A 115 -7.22 23.90 5.71
C ASP A 115 -8.03 23.22 4.60
N LYS A 116 -7.58 22.05 4.11
CA LYS A 116 -8.30 21.24 3.13
C LYS A 116 -8.80 19.96 3.78
N LEU A 117 -10.11 19.73 3.65
CA LEU A 117 -10.71 18.45 4.06
C LEU A 117 -10.13 17.32 3.21
N CYS A 118 -9.41 16.42 3.87
CA CYS A 118 -8.87 15.20 3.31
C CYS A 118 -9.71 14.03 3.80
N MET A 119 -10.34 13.31 2.87
CA MET A 119 -11.08 12.08 3.15
C MET A 119 -10.37 10.91 2.49
N ARG A 120 -10.21 9.80 3.23
CA ARG A 120 -9.60 8.57 2.72
C ARG A 120 -10.43 7.37 3.15
N ALA A 121 -10.68 6.47 2.20
CA ALA A 121 -11.40 5.23 2.46
C ALA A 121 -10.49 4.21 3.16
N TYR A 122 -11.03 3.54 4.17
CA TYR A 122 -10.36 2.44 4.88
C TYR A 122 -11.35 1.31 5.15
N THR A 123 -10.89 0.08 4.99
CA THR A 123 -11.66 -1.10 5.40
C THR A 123 -11.08 -1.66 6.70
N PRO A 124 -11.88 -1.74 7.77
CA PRO A 124 -11.43 -2.35 9.02
C PRO A 124 -11.05 -3.82 8.85
N THR A 125 -10.02 -4.21 9.60
CA THR A 125 -9.50 -5.59 9.66
C THR A 125 -9.98 -6.34 10.90
N SER A 126 -10.59 -5.64 11.86
CA SER A 126 -11.34 -6.28 12.94
C SER A 126 -12.56 -7.02 12.38
N SER A 127 -13.02 -8.04 13.12
CA SER A 127 -14.28 -8.75 12.82
C SER A 127 -15.45 -7.75 12.76
N VAL A 128 -16.39 -7.96 11.84
CA VAL A 128 -17.61 -7.13 11.75
C VAL A 128 -18.52 -7.28 12.98
N ASP A 129 -18.35 -8.37 13.73
CA ASP A 129 -19.05 -8.64 14.99
C ASP A 129 -18.29 -8.10 16.23
N GLU A 130 -17.17 -7.39 16.04
CA GLU A 130 -16.39 -6.83 17.14
C GLU A 130 -17.16 -5.67 17.81
N VAL A 131 -17.21 -5.68 19.15
CA VAL A 131 -17.96 -4.72 19.95
C VAL A 131 -17.00 -3.75 20.64
N GLY A 132 -17.31 -2.46 20.57
CA GLY A 132 -16.62 -1.40 21.30
C GLY A 132 -15.37 -0.85 20.62
N PHE A 133 -14.80 -1.57 19.65
CA PHE A 133 -13.69 -1.06 18.85
C PHE A 133 -13.68 -1.58 17.41
N SER A 134 -13.00 -0.85 16.52
CA SER A 134 -12.59 -1.38 15.22
C SER A 134 -11.12 -1.08 14.93
N GLU A 135 -10.45 -2.01 14.26
CA GLU A 135 -9.02 -1.91 13.95
C GLU A 135 -8.81 -1.59 12.48
N LEU A 136 -7.92 -0.63 12.20
CA LEU A 136 -7.46 -0.30 10.86
C LEU A 136 -5.98 -0.62 10.73
N VAL A 137 -5.60 -1.33 9.67
CA VAL A 137 -4.21 -1.44 9.23
C VAL A 137 -3.90 -0.29 8.30
N ILE A 138 -3.05 0.63 8.76
CA ILE A 138 -2.63 1.80 7.98
C ILE A 138 -1.14 1.70 7.66
N LYS A 139 -0.83 1.67 6.36
CA LYS A 139 0.55 1.77 5.88
C LYS A 139 0.94 3.25 5.82
N VAL A 140 1.86 3.66 6.69
CA VAL A 140 2.35 5.04 6.73
C VAL A 140 3.40 5.25 5.64
N TYR A 141 3.12 6.19 4.73
CA TYR A 141 4.05 6.64 3.72
C TYR A 141 4.73 7.92 4.22
N PHE A 142 5.95 7.78 4.74
CA PHE A 142 6.77 8.95 5.05
C PHE A 142 7.22 9.59 3.74
N LYS A 143 6.69 10.77 3.42
CA LYS A 143 7.31 11.65 2.44
C LYS A 143 8.63 12.13 3.07
N ALA A 144 9.72 12.15 2.30
CA ALA A 144 11.04 12.49 2.84
C ALA A 144 11.20 13.98 3.21
N CYS A 145 10.11 14.75 3.32
CA CYS A 145 10.10 16.06 3.94
C CYS A 145 10.40 15.91 5.45
N THR A 146 11.38 16.68 5.91
CA THR A 146 11.90 16.87 7.27
C THR A 146 11.04 16.40 8.46
N PRO A 147 11.67 15.91 9.56
CA PRO A 147 11.01 15.80 10.86
C PRO A 147 10.90 17.20 11.48
N SER A 148 10.07 18.05 10.90
CA SER A 148 9.69 19.33 11.50
C SER A 148 8.17 19.39 11.52
N SER A 149 7.63 19.27 12.74
CA SER A 149 6.23 19.57 13.12
C SER A 149 5.19 18.87 12.25
N GLN A 150 4.58 17.76 12.65
CA GLN A 150 3.68 17.65 13.78
C GLN A 150 3.44 16.15 14.01
N THR A 151 4.07 15.57 15.02
CA THR A 151 3.35 14.61 15.87
C THR A 151 2.60 15.43 16.91
N GLU A 152 1.79 16.38 16.45
CA GLU A 152 0.72 16.89 17.29
C GLU A 152 -0.44 15.93 17.07
N ASP A 153 -1.08 15.57 18.17
CA ASP A 153 -2.34 14.83 18.26
C ASP A 153 -3.38 15.46 17.33
N SER A 154 -3.27 15.20 16.03
CA SER A 154 -4.31 15.49 15.07
C SER A 154 -5.40 14.48 15.37
N CYS A 155 -6.35 14.90 16.22
CA CYS A 155 -7.59 14.21 16.52
C CYS A 155 -8.20 13.76 15.18
N LEU A 156 -7.92 12.52 14.78
CA LEU A 156 -8.46 11.94 13.57
C LEU A 156 -9.95 11.77 13.81
N ASN A 157 -10.73 12.71 13.30
CA ASN A 157 -12.17 12.64 13.43
C ASN A 157 -12.65 11.54 12.50
N ILE A 158 -13.03 10.42 13.08
CA ILE A 158 -13.72 9.35 12.37
C ILE A 158 -15.11 9.88 12.08
N TRP A 159 -15.31 10.39 10.88
CA TRP A 159 -16.63 10.65 10.38
C TRP A 159 -17.03 9.44 9.55
N THR A 160 -18.06 8.72 10.00
CA THR A 160 -18.66 7.63 9.23
C THR A 160 -19.91 8.17 8.50
N PRO A 161 -19.78 8.88 7.36
CA PRO A 161 -20.90 8.92 6.44
C PRO A 161 -21.20 7.46 6.04
N SER A 162 -22.49 7.12 5.95
CA SER A 162 -23.02 5.77 5.76
C SER A 162 -22.14 4.84 4.92
N PRO A 163 -22.08 3.53 5.22
CA PRO A 163 -21.23 2.56 4.51
C PRO A 163 -21.24 2.75 3.00
N LEU A 164 -20.07 3.07 2.44
CA LEU A 164 -19.87 3.28 1.00
C LEU A 164 -19.20 2.06 0.36
N GLY A 165 -19.42 1.92 -0.95
CA GLY A 165 -18.99 0.75 -1.72
C GLY A 165 -20.14 0.13 -2.50
N HIS A 166 -19.83 -0.42 -3.67
CA HIS A 166 -20.84 -1.01 -4.55
C HIS A 166 -20.99 -2.52 -4.39
N ILE A 167 -20.14 -3.13 -3.55
CA ILE A 167 -20.09 -4.56 -3.30
C ILE A 167 -20.47 -4.77 -1.85
N GLU A 168 -21.27 -5.80 -1.60
CA GLU A 168 -21.62 -6.27 -0.28
C GLU A 168 -21.64 -7.79 -0.33
N TYR A 169 -20.91 -8.43 0.57
CA TYR A 169 -21.07 -9.85 0.84
C TYR A 169 -22.18 -10.03 1.86
N THR A 170 -23.23 -10.75 1.51
CA THR A 170 -24.37 -10.92 2.42
C THR A 170 -24.25 -12.22 3.20
N GLU A 171 -24.12 -13.36 2.51
CA GLU A 171 -23.95 -14.68 3.11
C GLU A 171 -23.69 -15.76 2.06
N ARG A 172 -22.89 -16.78 2.41
CA ARG A 172 -22.75 -18.06 1.69
C ARG A 172 -22.71 -17.95 0.17
N GLY A 173 -21.78 -17.14 -0.34
CA GLY A 173 -21.55 -16.91 -1.77
C GLY A 173 -22.47 -15.86 -2.41
N ASN A 174 -23.44 -15.30 -1.67
CA ASN A 174 -24.31 -14.24 -2.15
C ASN A 174 -23.68 -12.86 -1.98
N PHE A 175 -23.82 -12.05 -3.02
CA PHE A 175 -23.32 -10.68 -3.08
C PHE A 175 -24.38 -9.73 -3.63
N LEU A 176 -24.37 -8.50 -3.14
CA LEU A 176 -24.99 -7.36 -3.81
C LEU A 176 -23.93 -6.55 -4.54
N VAL A 177 -23.91 -6.61 -5.87
CA VAL A 177 -23.00 -5.84 -6.72
C VAL A 177 -23.80 -4.78 -7.48
N HIS A 178 -23.55 -3.50 -7.21
CA HIS A 178 -24.38 -2.38 -7.66
C HIS A 178 -25.89 -2.63 -7.39
N ARG A 179 -26.20 -3.12 -6.18
CA ARG A 179 -27.55 -3.52 -5.73
C ARG A 179 -28.19 -4.66 -6.53
N LYS A 180 -27.42 -5.36 -7.38
CA LYS A 180 -27.89 -6.55 -8.10
C LYS A 180 -27.37 -7.79 -7.39
N GLN A 181 -28.28 -8.72 -7.13
CA GLN A 181 -27.94 -10.02 -6.57
C GLN A 181 -27.01 -10.79 -7.50
N ARG A 182 -25.98 -11.38 -6.91
CA ARG A 182 -24.98 -12.23 -7.54
C ARG A 182 -24.68 -13.38 -6.62
N PHE A 183 -24.31 -14.52 -7.20
CA PHE A 183 -23.91 -15.70 -6.47
C PHE A 183 -22.60 -16.22 -7.05
N ALA A 184 -21.66 -16.57 -6.17
CA ALA A 184 -20.40 -17.19 -6.55
C ALA A 184 -20.06 -18.34 -5.62
N LYS A 185 -19.57 -19.43 -6.22
CA LYS A 185 -18.94 -20.54 -5.51
C LYS A 185 -17.43 -20.36 -5.39
N ARG A 186 -16.85 -19.57 -6.29
CA ARG A 186 -15.40 -19.32 -6.37
C ARG A 186 -15.12 -17.83 -6.47
N LEU A 187 -14.18 -17.34 -5.68
CA LEU A 187 -13.69 -15.97 -5.71
C LEU A 187 -12.27 -15.97 -6.24
N ALA A 188 -12.03 -15.20 -7.29
CA ALA A 188 -10.69 -14.78 -7.71
C ALA A 188 -10.40 -13.42 -7.08
N MET A 189 -9.35 -13.31 -6.27
CA MET A 189 -9.08 -12.12 -5.47
C MET A 189 -7.68 -11.61 -5.79
N LEU A 190 -7.56 -10.34 -6.17
CA LEU A 190 -6.27 -9.72 -6.44
C LEU A 190 -6.12 -8.44 -5.63
N ALA A 191 -5.06 -8.40 -4.82
CA ALA A 191 -4.69 -7.23 -4.04
C ALA A 191 -3.28 -6.75 -4.36
N ASN A 192 -3.05 -5.46 -4.13
CA ASN A 192 -1.71 -4.89 -4.07
C ASN A 192 -1.57 -3.92 -2.90
N GLY A 193 -0.55 -4.11 -2.06
CA GLY A 193 -0.33 -3.27 -0.88
C GLY A 193 -1.55 -3.17 0.04
N THR A 194 -1.99 -1.96 0.36
CA THR A 194 -3.14 -1.73 1.27
C THR A 194 -4.49 -2.18 0.71
N GLY A 195 -4.59 -2.49 -0.59
CA GLY A 195 -5.78 -3.06 -1.22
C GLY A 195 -6.15 -4.47 -0.71
N ILE A 196 -5.33 -5.05 0.18
CA ILE A 196 -5.67 -6.29 0.87
C ILE A 196 -6.88 -6.15 1.80
N THR A 197 -7.08 -4.97 2.41
CA THR A 197 -8.03 -4.85 3.54
C THR A 197 -9.49 -5.16 3.20
N PRO A 198 -10.05 -4.80 2.02
CA PRO A 198 -11.38 -5.26 1.63
C PRO A 198 -11.46 -6.76 1.35
N ILE A 199 -10.40 -7.33 0.76
CA ILE A 199 -10.32 -8.77 0.45
C ILE A 199 -10.27 -9.57 1.74
N TYR A 200 -9.42 -9.14 2.69
CA TYR A 200 -9.29 -9.73 4.01
C TYR A 200 -10.63 -9.74 4.76
N GLN A 201 -11.39 -8.63 4.74
CA GLN A 201 -12.69 -8.55 5.43
C GLN A 201 -13.70 -9.59 4.89
N VAL A 202 -13.77 -9.74 3.56
CA VAL A 202 -14.63 -10.75 2.92
C VAL A 202 -14.16 -12.17 3.27
N ALA A 203 -12.85 -12.43 3.16
CA ALA A 203 -12.28 -13.74 3.47
C ALA A 203 -12.48 -14.14 4.94
N GLN A 204 -12.22 -13.23 5.87
CA GLN A 204 -12.44 -13.44 7.30
C GLN A 204 -13.90 -13.80 7.59
N THR A 205 -14.85 -13.11 6.96
CA THR A 205 -16.29 -13.38 7.13
C THR A 205 -16.66 -14.78 6.62
N ILE A 206 -16.22 -15.14 5.41
CA ILE A 206 -16.49 -16.45 4.80
C ILE A 206 -15.89 -17.58 5.64
N LEU A 207 -14.65 -17.41 6.13
CA LEU A 207 -13.97 -18.46 6.91
C LEU A 207 -14.59 -18.65 8.29
N LYS A 208 -15.17 -17.58 8.88
CA LYS A 208 -15.85 -17.62 10.18
C LYS A 208 -17.16 -18.42 10.15
N ASP A 209 -17.84 -18.48 9.01
CA ASP A 209 -19.01 -19.36 8.83
C ASP A 209 -18.55 -20.77 8.35
N PRO A 210 -18.67 -21.82 9.21
CA PRO A 210 -18.30 -23.17 8.82
C PRO A 210 -19.24 -23.79 7.77
N GLU A 211 -20.44 -23.25 7.61
CA GLU A 211 -21.41 -23.71 6.60
C GLU A 211 -21.18 -23.06 5.23
N ASP A 212 -20.34 -22.04 5.17
CA ASP A 212 -20.00 -21.36 3.94
C ASP A 212 -19.02 -22.20 3.10
N ARG A 213 -19.42 -22.52 1.88
CA ARG A 213 -18.64 -23.36 0.95
C ARG A 213 -17.94 -22.55 -0.14
N THR A 214 -17.96 -21.23 -0.04
CA THR A 214 -17.31 -20.34 -1.00
C THR A 214 -15.80 -20.59 -0.98
N LYS A 215 -15.24 -20.89 -2.16
CA LYS A 215 -13.80 -21.08 -2.34
C LYS A 215 -13.16 -19.77 -2.78
N MET A 216 -11.95 -19.53 -2.32
CA MET A 216 -11.28 -18.26 -2.38
C MET A 216 -9.84 -18.48 -2.79
N HIS A 217 -9.45 -17.83 -3.88
CA HIS A 217 -8.09 -17.87 -4.42
C HIS A 217 -7.59 -16.44 -4.53
N GLU A 218 -6.51 -16.15 -3.83
CA GLU A 218 -5.94 -14.84 -3.73
C GLU A 218 -4.56 -14.78 -4.36
N VAL A 219 -4.31 -13.73 -5.15
CA VAL A 219 -2.97 -13.31 -5.59
C VAL A 219 -2.68 -11.94 -4.97
N TYR A 220 -1.68 -11.88 -4.10
CA TYR A 220 -1.37 -10.67 -3.33
C TYR A 220 0.04 -10.16 -3.63
N ALA A 221 0.11 -8.98 -4.26
CA ALA A 221 1.35 -8.38 -4.71
C ALA A 221 1.88 -7.29 -3.77
N ASN A 222 3.18 -7.30 -3.50
CA ASN A 222 3.88 -6.31 -2.67
C ASN A 222 5.25 -5.95 -3.23
N LYS A 223 5.91 -4.91 -2.69
CA LYS A 223 7.26 -4.53 -3.13
C LYS A 223 8.30 -5.53 -2.62
N THR A 224 8.26 -5.85 -1.33
CA THR A 224 9.14 -6.81 -0.67
C THR A 224 8.34 -7.72 0.26
N GLU A 225 8.98 -8.75 0.80
CA GLU A 225 8.39 -9.65 1.80
C GLU A 225 7.96 -8.90 3.08
N ASP A 226 8.75 -7.92 3.51
CA ASP A 226 8.46 -7.11 4.72
C ASP A 226 7.23 -6.20 4.54
N ASP A 227 6.77 -5.99 3.29
CA ASP A 227 5.62 -5.14 2.96
C ASP A 227 4.28 -5.88 3.00
N ILE A 228 4.30 -7.21 3.17
CA ILE A 228 3.10 -8.04 3.11
C ILE A 228 2.29 -7.87 4.41
N LEU A 229 1.20 -7.11 4.31
CA LEU A 229 0.25 -6.93 5.41
C LEU A 229 -0.53 -8.22 5.68
N LEU A 230 -0.84 -8.51 6.95
CA LEU A 230 -1.73 -9.60 7.38
C LEU A 230 -1.25 -11.00 6.93
N LYS A 231 0.06 -11.15 6.69
CA LYS A 231 0.64 -12.37 6.15
C LYS A 231 0.45 -13.55 7.10
N ASP A 232 0.75 -13.37 8.37
CA ASP A 232 0.74 -14.46 9.35
C ASP A 232 -0.67 -15.03 9.53
N GLU A 233 -1.69 -14.17 9.57
CA GLU A 233 -3.10 -14.56 9.63
C GLU A 233 -3.53 -15.34 8.38
N MET A 234 -3.19 -14.83 7.19
CA MET A 234 -3.54 -15.50 5.93
C MET A 234 -2.79 -16.83 5.74
N ASP A 235 -1.53 -16.94 6.16
CA ASP A 235 -0.77 -18.19 6.17
C ASP A 235 -1.44 -19.23 7.08
N VAL A 236 -1.97 -18.81 8.23
CA VAL A 236 -2.74 -19.67 9.13
C VAL A 236 -4.04 -20.11 8.48
N TRP A 237 -4.76 -19.20 7.81
CA TRP A 237 -6.00 -19.54 7.10
C TRP A 237 -5.77 -20.52 5.96
N GLU A 238 -4.71 -20.34 5.16
CA GLU A 238 -4.40 -21.28 4.07
C GLU A 238 -4.10 -22.68 4.62
N LYS A 239 -3.40 -22.77 5.76
CA LYS A 239 -3.10 -24.06 6.40
C LYS A 239 -4.35 -24.72 7.00
N THR A 240 -5.21 -23.94 7.65
CA THR A 240 -6.36 -24.45 8.41
C THR A 240 -7.61 -24.65 7.56
N HIS A 241 -7.77 -23.89 6.48
CA HIS A 241 -8.91 -23.90 5.58
C HIS A 241 -8.45 -24.14 4.13
N CYS A 242 -7.47 -25.03 3.95
CA CYS A 242 -6.80 -25.26 2.67
C CYS A 242 -7.72 -25.74 1.54
N ASP A 243 -8.94 -26.18 1.86
CA ASP A 243 -10.00 -26.57 0.94
C ASP A 243 -10.84 -25.38 0.42
N ARG A 244 -10.83 -24.25 1.16
CA ARG A 244 -11.60 -23.04 0.87
C ARG A 244 -10.76 -21.79 0.62
N PHE A 245 -9.56 -21.66 1.18
CA PHE A 245 -8.71 -20.48 1.04
C PHE A 245 -7.31 -20.85 0.54
N LYS A 246 -6.89 -20.18 -0.54
CA LYS A 246 -5.55 -20.26 -1.14
C LYS A 246 -5.02 -18.86 -1.34
N VAL A 247 -3.76 -18.64 -0.99
CA VAL A 247 -3.08 -17.37 -1.18
C VAL A 247 -1.75 -17.58 -1.89
N TRP A 248 -1.48 -16.72 -2.87
CA TRP A 248 -0.22 -16.72 -3.61
C TRP A 248 0.41 -15.33 -3.57
N TYR A 249 1.62 -15.24 -3.04
CA TYR A 249 2.31 -13.97 -2.90
C TYR A 249 3.16 -13.63 -4.12
N VAL A 250 3.19 -12.37 -4.50
CA VAL A 250 4.08 -11.85 -5.55
C VAL A 250 4.85 -10.68 -4.99
N VAL A 251 6.19 -10.70 -5.04
CA VAL A 251 7.01 -9.58 -4.55
C VAL A 251 7.91 -9.01 -5.65
N GLY A 252 8.05 -7.69 -5.72
CA GLY A 252 8.94 -7.05 -6.68
C GLY A 252 10.42 -7.41 -6.45
N THR A 253 10.83 -7.61 -5.20
CA THR A 253 12.17 -8.09 -4.83
C THR A 253 12.07 -9.06 -3.67
N ALA A 254 12.76 -10.19 -3.77
CA ALA A 254 12.74 -11.27 -2.80
C ALA A 254 14.14 -11.59 -2.27
N ARG A 255 14.21 -12.11 -1.05
CA ARG A 255 15.40 -12.70 -0.46
C ARG A 255 15.57 -14.15 -0.95
N GLU A 256 16.76 -14.69 -0.73
CA GLU A 256 17.02 -16.11 -1.00
C GLU A 256 16.08 -16.99 -0.16
N GLY A 257 15.49 -18.01 -0.78
CA GLY A 257 14.52 -18.90 -0.13
C GLY A 257 13.05 -18.46 -0.25
N TRP A 258 12.74 -17.40 -0.99
CA TRP A 258 11.35 -17.02 -1.27
C TRP A 258 10.62 -18.08 -2.09
N GLY A 259 9.53 -18.60 -1.53
CA GLY A 259 8.78 -19.74 -2.09
C GLY A 259 7.70 -19.38 -3.11
N TYR A 260 7.55 -18.10 -3.47
CA TYR A 260 6.48 -17.63 -4.36
C TYR A 260 7.04 -16.82 -5.54
N SER A 261 6.17 -16.18 -6.32
CA SER A 261 6.59 -15.44 -7.52
C SER A 261 7.33 -14.14 -7.19
N VAL A 262 8.24 -13.77 -8.10
CA VAL A 262 8.99 -12.51 -8.06
C VAL A 262 8.69 -11.67 -9.30
N GLY A 263 8.46 -10.37 -9.14
CA GLY A 263 8.16 -9.43 -10.20
C GLY A 263 6.76 -8.84 -10.09
N PHE A 264 6.05 -8.76 -11.22
CA PHE A 264 4.69 -8.26 -11.31
C PHE A 264 3.68 -9.40 -11.43
N ILE A 265 2.40 -9.11 -11.17
CA ILE A 265 1.31 -10.03 -11.52
C ILE A 265 1.28 -10.17 -13.04
N THR A 266 1.32 -11.42 -13.53
CA THR A 266 1.27 -11.75 -14.95
C THR A 266 0.08 -12.66 -15.26
N GLU A 267 -0.27 -12.78 -16.53
CA GLU A 267 -1.31 -13.72 -17.00
C GLU A 267 -1.00 -15.18 -16.60
N SER A 268 0.28 -15.57 -16.61
CA SER A 268 0.68 -16.91 -16.18
C SER A 268 0.35 -17.14 -14.71
N ILE A 269 0.66 -16.17 -13.85
CA ILE A 269 0.38 -16.24 -12.41
C ILE A 269 -1.13 -16.30 -12.17
N THR A 270 -1.92 -15.45 -12.86
CA THR A 270 -3.38 -15.47 -12.69
C THR A 270 -3.98 -16.78 -13.16
N ARG A 271 -3.52 -17.32 -14.30
CA ARG A 271 -3.99 -18.61 -14.82
C ARG A 271 -3.64 -19.80 -13.93
N GLU A 272 -2.49 -19.75 -13.27
CA GLU A 272 -2.02 -20.84 -12.39
C GLU A 272 -2.71 -20.81 -11.02
N HIS A 273 -2.94 -19.63 -10.45
CA HIS A 273 -3.35 -19.50 -9.06
C HIS A 273 -4.82 -19.09 -8.84
N LEU A 274 -5.49 -18.50 -9.84
CA LEU A 274 -6.89 -18.09 -9.75
C LEU A 274 -7.83 -19.09 -10.45
N PRO A 275 -9.11 -19.18 -10.04
CA PRO A 275 -10.07 -20.04 -10.71
C PRO A 275 -10.34 -19.57 -12.13
N GLU A 276 -10.60 -20.54 -13.01
CA GLU A 276 -11.06 -20.25 -14.36
C GLU A 276 -12.35 -19.41 -14.35
N THR A 277 -12.47 -18.53 -15.34
CA THR A 277 -13.66 -17.72 -15.54
C THR A 277 -14.88 -18.61 -15.79
N SER A 278 -15.91 -18.47 -14.96
CA SER A 278 -17.14 -19.23 -15.07
C SER A 278 -18.34 -18.43 -14.54
N ARG A 279 -19.56 -18.93 -14.78
CA ARG A 279 -20.79 -18.28 -14.31
C ARG A 279 -20.95 -18.25 -12.78
N ASP A 280 -20.24 -19.14 -12.08
CA ASP A 280 -20.22 -19.27 -10.63
C ASP A 280 -18.92 -18.74 -10.01
N ALA A 281 -18.10 -18.01 -10.78
CA ALA A 281 -16.93 -17.32 -10.29
C ALA A 281 -17.14 -15.79 -10.31
N LEU A 282 -16.75 -15.11 -9.23
CA LEU A 282 -16.64 -13.66 -9.18
C LEU A 282 -15.18 -13.26 -8.96
N ALA A 283 -14.79 -12.15 -9.55
CA ALA A 283 -13.45 -11.60 -9.38
C ALA A 283 -13.50 -10.27 -8.63
N PHE A 284 -12.68 -10.15 -7.59
CA PHE A 284 -12.51 -8.98 -6.76
C PHE A 284 -11.09 -8.44 -6.92
N PHE A 285 -10.98 -7.15 -7.19
CA PHE A 285 -9.70 -6.49 -7.39
C PHE A 285 -9.69 -5.22 -6.54
N ASP A 286 -8.66 -5.06 -5.72
CA ASP A 286 -8.31 -3.76 -5.15
C ASP A 286 -6.82 -3.54 -5.37
N LEU A 287 -6.55 -2.84 -6.47
CA LEU A 287 -5.24 -2.72 -7.08
C LEU A 287 -4.93 -1.24 -7.28
N TRP A 288 -3.65 -0.88 -7.14
CA TRP A 288 -3.19 0.42 -7.58
C TRP A 288 -3.41 0.58 -9.08
N THR A 289 -3.79 1.77 -9.54
CA THR A 289 -4.25 2.02 -10.91
C THR A 289 -3.27 1.51 -11.97
N THR A 290 -1.97 1.71 -11.75
CA THR A 290 -0.94 1.25 -12.70
C THR A 290 -0.88 -0.28 -12.80
N THR A 291 -1.11 -0.99 -11.69
CA THR A 291 -1.15 -2.45 -11.66
C THR A 291 -2.38 -2.95 -12.39
N TYR A 292 -3.53 -2.33 -12.16
CA TYR A 292 -4.77 -2.64 -12.86
C TYR A 292 -4.63 -2.46 -14.39
N ASP A 293 -4.08 -1.33 -14.81
CA ASP A 293 -3.88 -1.03 -16.24
C ASP A 293 -2.90 -2.01 -16.90
N SER A 294 -1.83 -2.40 -16.19
CA SER A 294 -0.89 -3.40 -16.68
C SER A 294 -1.54 -4.77 -16.87
N ILE A 295 -2.36 -5.23 -15.92
CA ILE A 295 -3.07 -6.51 -16.04
C ILE A 295 -4.08 -6.44 -17.19
N ARG A 296 -4.89 -5.37 -17.25
CA ARG A 296 -5.90 -5.19 -18.30
C ARG A 296 -5.28 -5.10 -19.71
N SER A 297 -4.05 -4.60 -19.83
CA SER A 297 -3.35 -4.56 -21.12
C SER A 297 -2.79 -5.92 -21.55
N ALA A 298 -2.63 -6.85 -20.60
CA ALA A 298 -2.06 -8.18 -20.82
C ALA A 298 -3.13 -9.29 -20.96
N THR A 299 -4.39 -9.00 -20.64
CA THR A 299 -5.55 -9.93 -20.70
C THR A 299 -6.60 -9.46 -21.69
#